data_AF-A0A950EB93-F1
#
_entry.id   AF-A0A950EB93-F1
#
_cell.length_a   1.000
_cell.length_b   1.000
_cell.length_c   1.000
_cell.angle_alpha   90.00
_cell.angle_beta   90.00
_cell.angle_gamma   90.00
#
_symmetry.space_group_name_H-M   'P 1'
#
loop_
_entity.id
_entity.type
_entity.pdbx_description
1 polymer ?
#
loop_
_entity_poly.entity_id
_entity_poly.type
_entity_poly.pdbx_seq_one_letter_code
_entity_poly.pdbx_strand_id
1 'polypeptide(L)'
;MTLCGPATESYTYLILAPAIVLTVAHAYGARQPVLLRGLVSTAFTFQLLAAARASFFPHFKPFWALSIQPLSAGVLLLYAVLWLFDDPLWS
;
A
#
# COMPACT_ATOMS: atom_id res chain seq x y z
N MET A 1 -17.18 9.72 -26.68
CA MET A 1 -16.41 9.64 -25.42
C MET A 1 -16.89 8.46 -24.60
N THR A 2 -16.31 7.28 -24.83
CA THR A 2 -16.42 6.11 -23.95
C THR A 2 -15.01 5.77 -23.49
N LEU A 3 -14.40 6.73 -22.79
CA LEU A 3 -12.99 6.78 -22.43
C LEU A 3 -12.68 6.01 -21.12
N CYS A 4 -13.67 5.30 -20.59
CA CYS A 4 -13.54 4.38 -19.45
C CYS A 4 -13.62 2.95 -19.97
N GLY A 5 -12.59 2.51 -20.68
CA GLY A 5 -12.39 1.08 -20.90
C GLY A 5 -11.91 0.39 -19.60
N PRO A 6 -11.93 -0.95 -19.52
CA PRO A 6 -11.45 -1.74 -18.37
C PRO A 6 -9.99 -1.44 -17.95
N ALA A 7 -9.28 -0.62 -18.73
CA ALA A 7 -7.95 -0.11 -18.45
C ALA A 7 -7.94 0.89 -17.28
N THR A 8 -8.98 1.70 -17.06
CA THR A 8 -8.93 2.77 -16.04
C THR A 8 -9.14 2.28 -14.60
N GLU A 9 -9.85 1.17 -14.39
CA GLU A 9 -9.99 0.60 -13.04
C GLU A 9 -8.64 0.15 -12.46
N SER A 10 -7.71 -0.31 -13.31
CA SER A 10 -6.41 -0.83 -12.85
C SER A 10 -5.45 0.26 -12.37
N TYR A 11 -5.65 1.53 -12.76
CA TYR A 11 -4.73 2.62 -12.43
C TYR A 11 -5.13 3.44 -11.19
N THR A 12 -6.43 3.48 -10.82
CA THR A 12 -6.90 4.07 -9.55
C THR A 12 -6.16 3.49 -8.35
N TYR A 13 -5.74 2.26 -8.51
CA TYR A 13 -4.98 1.46 -7.58
C TYR A 13 -3.51 1.92 -7.39
N LEU A 14 -2.87 2.58 -8.35
CA LEU A 14 -1.50 3.06 -8.13
C LEU A 14 -1.41 4.36 -7.32
N ILE A 15 -2.54 4.99 -6.97
CA ILE A 15 -2.58 6.25 -6.21
C ILE A 15 -1.90 6.13 -4.84
N LEU A 16 -1.94 4.95 -4.21
CA LEU A 16 -1.31 4.71 -2.89
C LEU A 16 0.21 4.49 -2.96
N ALA A 17 0.77 4.19 -4.13
CA ALA A 17 2.21 3.92 -4.27
C ALA A 17 3.11 5.06 -3.74
N PRO A 18 2.92 6.35 -4.10
CA PRO A 18 3.76 7.43 -3.57
C PRO A 18 3.62 7.58 -2.05
N ALA A 19 2.41 7.43 -1.50
CA ALA A 19 2.19 7.53 -0.06
C ALA A 19 2.94 6.42 0.69
N ILE A 20 2.86 5.18 0.22
CA ILE A 20 3.55 4.04 0.86
C ILE A 20 5.08 4.20 0.77
N VAL A 21 5.61 4.67 -0.36
CA VAL A 21 7.06 4.88 -0.50
C VAL A 21 7.56 5.94 0.48
N LEU A 22 6.82 7.04 0.64
CA LEU A 22 7.17 8.09 1.60
C LEU A 22 7.07 7.59 3.05
N THR A 23 6.05 6.79 3.39
CA THR A 23 5.94 6.23 4.75
C THR A 23 7.05 5.22 5.04
N VAL A 24 7.47 4.40 4.06
CA VAL A 24 8.65 3.52 4.21
C VAL A 24 9.90 4.35 4.47
N ALA A 25 10.15 5.38 3.64
CA ALA A 25 11.32 6.24 3.80
C ALA A 25 11.32 6.93 5.18
N HIS A 26 10.17 7.42 5.62
CA HIS A 26 10.00 8.02 6.93
C HIS A 26 10.22 7.02 8.07
N ALA A 27 9.57 5.85 8.04
CA ALA A 27 9.66 4.83 9.08
C ALA A 27 11.11 4.34 9.32
N TYR A 28 11.89 4.20 8.25
CA TYR A 28 13.30 3.82 8.34
C TYR A 28 14.20 5.01 8.70
N GLY A 29 13.93 6.22 8.20
CA GLY A 29 14.68 7.43 8.51
C GLY A 29 14.53 7.88 9.97
N ALA A 30 13.31 7.83 10.50
CA ALA A 30 12.98 8.16 11.89
C ALA A 30 13.29 7.05 12.90
N ARG A 31 13.79 5.88 12.43
CA ARG A 31 14.06 4.70 13.27
C ARG A 31 12.86 4.30 14.13
N GLN A 32 11.66 4.28 13.53
CA GLN A 32 10.44 3.83 14.20
C GLN A 32 10.60 2.40 14.78
N PRO A 33 9.80 2.03 15.79
CA PRO A 33 9.84 0.69 16.37
C PRO A 33 9.69 -0.40 15.32
N VAL A 34 10.30 -1.56 15.60
CA VAL A 34 10.39 -2.70 14.66
C VAL A 34 9.01 -3.15 14.18
N LEU A 35 7.98 -3.06 15.03
CA LEU A 35 6.59 -3.39 14.70
C LEU A 35 6.05 -2.48 13.58
N LEU A 36 6.20 -1.16 13.72
CA LEU A 36 5.75 -0.17 12.74
C LEU A 36 6.52 -0.34 11.41
N ARG A 37 7.83 -0.56 11.47
CA ARG A 37 8.65 -0.85 10.29
C ARG A 37 8.21 -2.13 9.58
N GLY A 38 7.86 -3.18 10.34
CA GLY A 38 7.33 -4.43 9.81
C GLY A 38 5.99 -4.24 9.07
N LEU A 39 5.07 -3.48 9.66
CA LEU A 39 3.77 -3.17 9.04
C LEU A 39 3.93 -2.40 7.72
N VAL A 40 4.72 -1.33 7.72
CA VAL A 40 4.96 -0.51 6.53
C VAL A 40 5.66 -1.30 5.43
N SER A 41 6.62 -2.16 5.79
CA SER A 41 7.29 -3.04 4.83
C SER A 41 6.31 -4.04 4.21
N THR A 42 5.38 -4.56 5.01
CA THR A 42 4.35 -5.51 4.54
C THR A 42 3.34 -4.84 3.61
N ALA A 43 2.92 -3.61 3.93
CA ALA A 43 2.08 -2.81 3.03
C ALA A 43 2.79 -2.56 1.68
N PHE A 44 4.09 -2.25 1.73
CA PHE A 44 4.92 -2.02 0.54
C PHE A 44 5.08 -3.27 -0.32
N THR A 45 5.34 -4.44 0.27
CA THR A 45 5.45 -5.70 -0.49
C THR A 45 4.14 -6.08 -1.18
N PHE A 46 2.99 -5.88 -0.52
CA PHE A 46 1.68 -6.08 -1.14
C PHE A 46 1.42 -5.11 -2.30
N GLN A 47 1.84 -3.85 -2.18
CA GLN A 47 1.71 -2.88 -3.27
C GLN A 47 2.59 -3.25 -4.46
N LEU A 48 3.83 -3.71 -4.22
CA LEU A 48 4.72 -4.23 -5.27
C LEU A 48 4.12 -5.47 -5.94
N LEU A 49 3.52 -6.38 -5.17
CA LEU A 49 2.88 -7.57 -5.72
C LEU A 49 1.67 -7.22 -6.59
N ALA A 50 0.84 -6.27 -6.16
CA ALA A 50 -0.28 -5.75 -6.95
C ALA A 50 0.21 -5.10 -8.27
N ALA A 51 1.26 -4.26 -8.20
CA ALA A 51 1.85 -3.61 -9.37
C ALA A 51 2.50 -4.62 -10.34
N ALA A 52 3.23 -5.61 -9.81
CA ALA A 52 3.82 -6.68 -10.61
C ALA A 52 2.74 -7.51 -11.31
N ARG A 53 1.67 -7.87 -10.60
CA ARG A 53 0.53 -8.59 -11.18
C ARG A 53 -0.17 -7.77 -12.26
N ALA A 54 -0.37 -6.47 -12.06
CA ALA A 54 -0.96 -5.59 -13.07
C ALA A 54 -0.08 -5.47 -14.33
N SER A 55 1.25 -5.45 -14.16
CA SER A 55 2.22 -5.27 -15.25
C SER A 55 2.50 -6.56 -16.04
N PHE A 56 2.67 -7.69 -15.36
CA PHE A 56 3.07 -8.96 -15.98
C PHE A 56 1.90 -9.92 -16.24
N PHE A 57 0.78 -9.80 -15.51
CA PHE A 57 -0.37 -10.70 -15.61
C PHE A 57 -1.72 -9.95 -15.60
N PRO A 58 -1.97 -9.05 -16.58
CA PRO A 58 -3.18 -8.20 -16.62
C PRO A 58 -4.49 -8.99 -16.76
N HIS A 59 -4.44 -10.20 -17.33
CA HIS A 59 -5.61 -11.08 -17.49
C HIS A 59 -5.85 -12.00 -16.28
N PHE A 60 -4.90 -12.09 -15.35
CA PHE A 60 -5.00 -12.95 -14.17
C PHE A 60 -5.82 -12.29 -13.05
N LYS A 61 -7.15 -12.42 -13.11
CA LYS A 61 -8.12 -11.71 -12.25
C LYS A 61 -8.84 -12.61 -11.21
N PRO A 62 -8.22 -13.58 -10.53
CA PRO A 62 -8.89 -14.26 -9.43
C PRO A 62 -9.16 -13.26 -8.29
N PHE A 63 -10.29 -13.43 -7.59
CA PHE A 63 -10.74 -12.52 -6.51
C PHE A 63 -9.64 -12.23 -5.50
N TRP A 64 -8.91 -13.25 -5.04
CA TRP A 64 -7.80 -13.11 -4.10
C TRP A 64 -6.68 -12.20 -4.58
N ALA A 65 -6.37 -12.20 -5.89
CA ALA A 65 -5.33 -11.33 -6.46
C ALA A 65 -5.76 -9.87 -6.56
N LEU A 66 -7.06 -9.61 -6.72
CA LEU A 66 -7.63 -8.25 -6.70
C LEU A 66 -7.69 -7.70 -5.27
N SER A 67 -7.80 -8.58 -4.26
CA SER A 67 -7.83 -8.20 -2.84
C SER A 67 -6.47 -7.79 -2.26
N ILE A 68 -5.35 -8.10 -2.91
CA ILE A 68 -3.99 -7.74 -2.44
C ILE A 68 -3.87 -6.24 -2.18
N GLN A 69 -4.54 -5.47 -3.00
CA GLN A 69 -4.53 -4.03 -2.97
C GLN A 69 -5.30 -3.41 -1.79
N PRO A 70 -6.59 -3.68 -1.58
CA PRO A 70 -7.29 -3.21 -0.38
C PRO A 70 -6.64 -3.76 0.90
N LEU A 71 -6.00 -4.94 0.84
CA LEU A 71 -5.18 -5.43 1.95
C LEU A 71 -3.95 -4.55 2.21
N SER A 72 -3.21 -4.15 1.18
CA SER A 72 -2.11 -3.18 1.33
C SER A 72 -2.58 -1.88 1.96
N ALA A 73 -3.71 -1.33 1.48
CA ALA A 73 -4.31 -0.12 2.03
C ALA A 73 -4.73 -0.30 3.50
N GLY A 74 -5.32 -1.45 3.85
CA GLY A 74 -5.72 -1.79 5.22
C GLY A 74 -4.53 -1.91 6.16
N VAL A 75 -3.43 -2.51 5.72
CA VAL A 75 -2.19 -2.59 6.50
C VAL A 75 -1.57 -1.21 6.69
N LEU A 76 -1.58 -0.35 5.65
CA LEU A 76 -1.11 1.03 5.77
C LEU A 76 -1.98 1.86 6.72
N LEU A 77 -3.31 1.67 6.68
CA LEU A 77 -4.23 2.31 7.61
C LEU A 77 -3.95 1.86 9.05
N LEU A 78 -3.73 0.56 9.27
CA LEU A 78 -3.36 0.03 10.59
C LEU A 78 -2.04 0.63 11.08
N TYR A 79 -1.04 0.76 10.20
CA TYR A 79 0.19 1.48 10.52
C TYR A 79 -0.09 2.92 10.94
N ALA A 80 -0.89 3.68 10.17
CA ALA A 80 -1.19 5.06 10.48
C ALA A 80 -1.92 5.22 11.82
N VAL A 81 -2.85 4.31 12.13
CA VAL A 81 -3.57 4.27 13.41
C VAL A 81 -2.61 3.95 14.55
N LEU A 82 -1.76 2.93 14.41
CA LEU A 82 -0.81 2.57 15.45
C LEU A 82 0.22 3.68 15.67
N TRP A 83 0.74 4.27 14.59
CA TRP A 83 1.66 5.39 14.68
C TRP A 83 1.03 6.59 15.38
N LEU A 84 -0.24 6.91 15.08
CA LEU A 84 -0.99 7.98 15.77
C LEU A 84 -1.07 7.77 17.30
N PHE A 85 -1.15 6.52 17.75
CA PHE A 85 -1.20 6.19 19.18
C PHE A 85 0.19 5.95 19.83
N ASP A 86 1.23 5.74 19.02
CA ASP A 86 2.61 5.50 19.48
C ASP A 86 3.42 6.80 19.61
N ASP A 87 3.00 7.88 18.94
CA ASP A 87 3.75 9.14 18.89
C ASP A 87 3.67 9.94 20.20
N PRO A 88 4.80 10.20 20.89
CA PRO A 88 4.86 11.13 22.03
C PRO A 88 4.72 12.61 21.60
N LEU A 89 4.53 12.93 20.32
CA LEU A 89 4.24 14.29 19.84
C LEU A 89 2.89 14.88 20.32
N TRP A 90 2.10 14.11 21.11
CA TRP A 90 0.93 14.57 21.87
C TRP A 90 1.22 14.76 23.38
N SER A 91 2.45 14.58 23.84
CA SER A 91 2.89 14.79 25.23
C SER A 91 4.09 15.73 25.32
#